data_AF-A0A3R6VUM7-F1
#
_entry.id   AF-A0A3R6VUM7-F1
#
_cell.length_a   1.000
_cell.length_b   1.000
_cell.length_c   1.000
_cell.angle_alpha   90.00
_cell.angle_beta   90.00
_cell.angle_gamma   90.00
#
_symmetry.space_group_name_H-M   'P 1'
#
loop_
_entity.id
_entity.type
_entity.pdbx_description
1 polymer ?
#
loop_
_entity_poly.entity_id
_entity_poly.type
_entity_poly.pdbx_seq_one_letter_code
_entity_poly.pdbx_strand_id
1 'polypeptide(L)'
;MDTNTPIISSREIARLIDISAVRADSTRQDVEDIIEAAIKHNFVCVFPMPGMLPLVFEKLKNHPQTGIGGVVGFPSGAETTTCKLFQAQELKKAGCNEIDMVLNIGKLKSGMLTEVEDEIRQIKAEVSPLPLKVIMEVALLTDEEIKIASTLILRAGADYIKTGTGWAGATTLHHIALIKEMVGDAIRLKVAGGVRTLDTLLEMHRLGVSRFGIGYRSALHIMEECINREAHE
;
A
#
# COMPACT_ATOMS: atom_id res chain seq x y z
N MET A 1 -12.70 -0.08 -29.63
CA MET A 1 -12.88 -0.68 -28.29
C MET A 1 -12.20 -2.03 -28.39
N ASP A 2 -11.03 -2.17 -27.81
CA ASP A 2 -10.24 -3.40 -27.92
C ASP A 2 -10.85 -4.45 -26.98
N THR A 3 -11.59 -5.40 -27.56
CA THR A 3 -12.40 -6.41 -26.85
C THR A 3 -11.57 -7.60 -26.36
N ASN A 4 -10.26 -7.42 -26.20
CA ASN A 4 -9.33 -8.51 -25.88
C ASN A 4 -8.60 -8.31 -24.55
N THR A 5 -9.20 -7.56 -23.62
CA THR A 5 -8.68 -7.50 -22.25
C THR A 5 -9.06 -8.81 -21.56
N PRO A 6 -8.10 -9.65 -21.13
CA PRO A 6 -8.42 -10.87 -20.41
C PRO A 6 -9.24 -10.54 -19.16
N ILE A 7 -10.32 -11.30 -18.96
CA ILE A 7 -11.14 -11.24 -17.76
C ILE A 7 -10.26 -11.60 -16.58
N ILE A 8 -10.12 -10.68 -15.62
CA ILE A 8 -9.39 -10.93 -14.38
C ILE A 8 -10.37 -11.59 -13.42
N SER A 9 -10.11 -12.84 -13.06
CA SER A 9 -10.95 -13.59 -12.13
C SER A 9 -10.93 -13.01 -10.72
N SER A 10 -11.91 -13.36 -9.90
CA SER A 10 -12.08 -12.89 -8.53
C SER A 10 -10.92 -13.35 -7.68
N ARG A 11 -10.38 -14.53 -7.99
CA ARG A 11 -9.13 -15.03 -7.41
C ARG A 11 -7.95 -14.11 -7.74
N GLU A 12 -7.82 -13.66 -8.98
CA GLU A 12 -6.74 -12.76 -9.39
C GLU A 12 -6.92 -11.36 -8.77
N ILE A 13 -8.14 -10.80 -8.78
CA ILE A 13 -8.46 -9.52 -8.12
C ILE A 13 -8.11 -9.58 -6.63
N ALA A 14 -8.49 -10.65 -5.93
CA ALA A 14 -8.14 -10.81 -4.52
C ALA A 14 -6.61 -10.81 -4.30
N ARG A 15 -5.83 -11.38 -5.22
CA ARG A 15 -4.36 -11.36 -5.18
C ARG A 15 -3.72 -10.03 -5.58
N LEU A 16 -4.52 -9.00 -5.81
CA LEU A 16 -4.06 -7.62 -5.92
C LEU A 16 -4.35 -6.79 -4.65
N ILE A 17 -5.11 -7.31 -3.69
CA ILE A 17 -5.61 -6.53 -2.55
C ILE A 17 -4.77 -6.76 -1.29
N ASP A 18 -4.32 -5.66 -0.70
CA ASP A 18 -3.90 -5.57 0.69
C ASP A 18 -5.06 -4.92 1.47
N ILE A 19 -5.73 -5.68 2.34
CA ILE A 19 -6.87 -5.19 3.12
C ILE A 19 -6.39 -4.48 4.38
N SER A 20 -7.06 -3.40 4.78
CA SER A 20 -6.56 -2.53 5.86
C SER A 20 -7.63 -2.01 6.82
N ALA A 21 -7.20 -1.87 8.08
CA ALA A 21 -7.88 -1.23 9.20
C ALA A 21 -6.85 -0.32 9.91
N VAL A 22 -6.52 0.80 9.24
CA VAL A 22 -5.44 1.72 9.63
C VAL A 22 -5.96 3.12 9.94
N ARG A 23 -7.19 3.25 10.45
CA ARG A 23 -7.72 4.52 10.94
C ARG A 23 -7.43 4.64 12.44
N ALA A 24 -7.33 5.87 12.96
CA ALA A 24 -7.09 6.09 14.39
C ALA A 24 -8.17 5.46 15.28
N ASP A 25 -9.39 5.36 14.77
CA ASP A 25 -10.57 4.78 15.41
C ASP A 25 -10.81 3.31 15.03
N SER A 26 -9.89 2.66 14.30
CA SER A 26 -10.00 1.23 14.00
C SER A 26 -9.96 0.42 15.30
N THR A 27 -11.07 -0.25 15.58
CA THR A 27 -11.29 -1.05 16.77
C THR A 27 -10.70 -2.45 16.62
N ARG A 28 -10.73 -3.22 17.71
CA ARG A 28 -10.39 -4.65 17.67
C ARG A 28 -11.26 -5.39 16.65
N GLN A 29 -12.56 -5.10 16.61
CA GLN A 29 -13.48 -5.76 15.69
C GLN A 29 -13.13 -5.47 14.24
N ASP A 30 -12.77 -4.22 13.90
CA ASP A 30 -12.36 -3.87 12.54
C ASP A 30 -11.12 -4.67 12.09
N VAL A 31 -10.20 -4.95 13.02
CA VAL A 31 -9.02 -5.79 12.75
C VAL A 31 -9.41 -7.25 12.56
N GLU A 32 -10.33 -7.78 13.37
CA GLU A 32 -10.83 -9.14 13.21
C GLU A 32 -11.55 -9.33 11.86
N ASP A 33 -12.37 -8.34 11.46
CA ASP A 33 -13.09 -8.33 10.19
C ASP A 33 -12.15 -8.39 8.98
N ILE A 34 -11.06 -7.61 8.97
CA ILE A 34 -10.09 -7.67 7.85
C ILE A 34 -9.32 -8.99 7.81
N ILE A 35 -9.07 -9.62 8.96
CA ILE A 35 -8.42 -10.94 9.04
C ILE A 35 -9.34 -12.00 8.43
N GLU A 36 -10.60 -12.03 8.84
CA GLU A 36 -11.60 -12.97 8.33
C GLU A 36 -11.80 -12.82 6.82
N ALA A 37 -11.93 -11.57 6.34
CA ALA A 37 -12.03 -11.29 4.92
C ALA A 37 -10.76 -11.71 4.14
N ALA A 38 -9.57 -11.45 4.69
CA ALA A 38 -8.32 -11.85 4.05
C ALA A 38 -8.19 -13.37 3.93
N ILE A 39 -8.60 -14.12 4.95
CA ILE A 39 -8.61 -15.59 4.90
C ILE A 39 -9.64 -16.06 3.87
N LYS A 40 -10.87 -15.56 3.93
CA LYS A 40 -11.98 -15.97 3.07
C LYS A 40 -11.70 -15.73 1.59
N HIS A 41 -11.21 -14.54 1.24
CA HIS A 41 -10.97 -14.14 -0.15
C HIS A 41 -9.53 -14.40 -0.61
N ASN A 42 -8.65 -14.83 0.29
CA ASN A 42 -7.22 -15.03 0.03
C ASN A 42 -6.52 -13.74 -0.44
N PHE A 43 -6.81 -12.61 0.22
CA PHE A 43 -6.09 -11.35 0.00
C PHE A 43 -4.60 -11.49 0.32
N VAL A 44 -3.77 -10.59 -0.22
CA VAL A 44 -2.33 -10.73 -0.11
C VAL A 44 -1.84 -10.46 1.30
N CYS A 45 -2.23 -9.33 1.88
CA CYS A 45 -1.82 -8.91 3.21
C CYS A 45 -2.95 -8.26 3.99
N VAL A 46 -2.89 -8.37 5.32
CA VAL A 46 -3.65 -7.51 6.25
C VAL A 46 -2.75 -6.39 6.78
N PHE A 47 -3.29 -5.19 6.90
CA PHE A 47 -2.61 -4.03 7.47
C PHE A 47 -3.44 -3.44 8.62
N PRO A 48 -3.08 -3.71 9.89
CA PRO A 48 -3.63 -3.03 11.04
C PRO A 48 -2.77 -1.80 11.44
N MET A 49 -3.23 -1.01 12.41
CA MET A 49 -2.32 -0.15 13.18
C MET A 49 -1.33 -1.00 14.00
N PRO A 50 -0.07 -0.58 14.21
CA PRO A 50 0.97 -1.42 14.82
C PRO A 50 0.60 -2.01 16.18
N GLY A 51 -0.14 -1.28 17.02
CA GLY A 51 -0.59 -1.76 18.34
C GLY A 51 -1.52 -2.99 18.30
N MET A 52 -2.09 -3.33 17.14
CA MET A 52 -2.96 -4.48 16.95
C MET A 52 -2.25 -5.69 16.33
N LEU A 53 -0.96 -5.58 15.99
CA LEU A 53 -0.20 -6.68 15.39
C LEU A 53 -0.19 -7.97 16.23
N PRO A 54 -0.10 -7.95 17.58
CA PRO A 54 -0.17 -9.19 18.37
C PRO A 54 -1.43 -10.02 18.09
N LEU A 55 -2.58 -9.36 17.94
CA LEU A 55 -3.84 -10.02 17.57
C LEU A 55 -3.76 -10.64 16.17
N VAL A 56 -3.20 -9.91 15.21
CA VAL A 56 -3.06 -10.38 13.83
C VAL A 56 -2.16 -11.61 13.76
N PHE A 57 -1.01 -11.60 14.45
CA PHE A 57 -0.10 -12.75 14.50
C PHE A 57 -0.77 -13.98 15.14
N GLU A 58 -1.54 -13.79 16.21
CA GLU A 58 -2.29 -14.87 16.85
C GLU A 58 -3.30 -15.49 15.88
N LYS A 59 -4.16 -14.67 15.26
CA LYS A 59 -5.25 -15.16 14.41
C LYS A 59 -4.78 -15.72 13.07
N LEU A 60 -3.66 -15.24 12.52
CA LEU A 60 -3.12 -15.72 11.24
C LEU A 60 -2.08 -16.84 11.36
N LYS A 61 -1.77 -17.33 12.57
CA LYS A 61 -0.75 -18.37 12.80
C LYS A 61 -0.90 -19.61 11.90
N ASN A 62 -2.13 -20.01 11.58
CA ASN A 62 -2.45 -21.18 10.76
C ASN A 62 -2.85 -20.83 9.31
N HIS A 63 -2.61 -19.58 8.88
CA HIS A 63 -2.99 -19.06 7.56
C HIS A 63 -1.79 -18.42 6.84
N PRO A 64 -0.72 -19.19 6.54
CA PRO A 64 0.54 -18.66 6.01
C PRO A 64 0.45 -18.01 4.62
N GLN A 65 -0.66 -18.21 3.89
CA GLN A 65 -0.95 -17.59 2.60
C GLN A 65 -1.31 -16.09 2.68
N THR A 66 -1.69 -15.62 3.87
CA THR A 66 -2.05 -14.23 4.15
C THR A 66 -0.90 -13.54 4.86
N GLY A 67 -0.29 -12.56 4.21
CA GLY A 67 0.80 -11.78 4.79
C GLY A 67 0.33 -10.76 5.81
N ILE A 68 1.27 -10.28 6.62
CA ILE A 68 1.07 -9.26 7.65
C ILE A 68 1.93 -8.06 7.30
N GLY A 69 1.29 -6.93 7.05
CA GLY A 69 1.95 -5.67 6.70
C GLY A 69 2.14 -4.76 7.91
N GLY A 70 3.30 -4.12 7.99
CA GLY A 70 3.59 -3.08 8.98
C GLY A 70 3.62 -1.68 8.37
N VAL A 71 3.20 -0.66 9.12
CA VAL A 71 3.28 0.74 8.69
C VAL A 71 4.33 1.50 9.50
N VAL A 72 5.17 2.30 8.82
CA VAL A 72 6.25 3.09 9.44
C VAL A 72 6.05 4.59 9.23
N GLY A 73 6.14 5.37 10.29
CA GLY A 73 5.90 6.82 10.28
C GLY A 73 4.50 7.18 9.79
N PHE A 74 3.50 6.34 10.06
CA PHE A 74 2.17 6.47 9.47
C PHE A 74 1.19 7.20 10.40
N PRO A 75 0.31 8.07 9.88
CA PRO A 75 0.14 8.44 8.46
C PRO A 75 0.98 9.66 8.03
N SER A 76 1.63 10.37 8.96
CA SER A 76 2.17 11.71 8.67
C SER A 76 3.51 11.73 7.94
N GLY A 77 4.36 10.73 8.20
CA GLY A 77 5.75 10.67 7.77
C GLY A 77 6.66 11.70 8.46
N ALA A 78 6.18 12.44 9.46
CA ALA A 78 6.88 13.59 10.02
C ALA A 78 7.86 13.25 11.15
N GLU A 79 7.90 11.99 11.58
CA GLU A 79 8.78 11.55 12.67
C GLU A 79 10.26 11.62 12.25
N THR A 80 11.15 11.62 13.25
CA THR A 80 12.59 11.56 12.99
C THR A 80 12.97 10.23 12.33
N THR A 81 14.05 10.24 11.55
CA THR A 81 14.59 9.03 10.92
C THR A 81 14.92 7.96 11.96
N THR A 82 15.45 8.34 13.12
CA THR A 82 15.71 7.43 14.24
C THR A 82 14.45 6.72 14.73
N CYS A 83 13.34 7.45 14.90
CA CYS A 83 12.06 6.85 15.29
C CYS A 83 11.54 5.87 14.24
N LYS A 84 11.62 6.23 12.96
CA LYS A 84 11.20 5.36 11.86
C LYS A 84 12.06 4.10 11.75
N LEU A 85 13.37 4.21 11.96
CA LEU A 85 14.29 3.06 11.98
C LEU A 85 13.96 2.09 13.11
N PHE A 86 13.73 2.62 14.31
CA PHE A 86 13.33 1.79 15.45
C PHE A 86 12.02 1.03 15.15
N GLN A 87 11.01 1.74 14.63
CA GLN A 87 9.72 1.14 14.27
C GLN A 87 9.88 0.07 13.18
N ALA A 88 10.66 0.37 12.13
CA ALA A 88 10.94 -0.58 11.05
C ALA A 88 11.61 -1.87 11.56
N GLN A 89 12.59 -1.72 12.46
CA GLN A 89 13.27 -2.83 13.10
C GLN A 89 12.32 -3.66 13.97
N GLU A 90 11.48 -2.99 14.77
CA GLU A 90 10.48 -3.65 15.62
C GLU A 90 9.51 -4.50 14.79
N LEU A 91 8.93 -3.91 13.74
CA LEU A 91 7.97 -4.59 12.86
C LEU A 91 8.58 -5.80 12.15
N LYS A 92 9.83 -5.68 11.69
CA LYS A 92 10.58 -6.79 11.11
C LYS A 92 10.79 -7.91 12.13
N LYS A 93 11.24 -7.57 13.35
CA LYS A 93 11.46 -8.55 14.44
C LYS A 93 10.16 -9.23 14.88
N ALA A 94 9.05 -8.50 14.85
CA ALA A 94 7.73 -9.03 15.18
C ALA A 94 7.23 -10.06 14.14
N GLY A 95 7.77 -10.04 12.92
CA GLY A 95 7.45 -11.01 11.86
C GLY A 95 6.55 -10.46 10.75
N CYS A 96 6.46 -9.13 10.58
CA CYS A 96 5.78 -8.57 9.41
C CYS A 96 6.47 -9.04 8.12
N ASN A 97 5.67 -9.33 7.09
CA ASN A 97 6.17 -9.81 5.80
C ASN A 97 6.59 -8.68 4.86
N GLU A 98 6.09 -7.46 5.08
CA GLU A 98 6.37 -6.28 4.27
C GLU A 98 6.09 -4.99 5.06
N ILE A 99 6.71 -3.90 4.62
CA ILE A 99 6.64 -2.59 5.30
C ILE A 99 6.17 -1.51 4.32
N ASP A 100 5.20 -0.72 4.75
CA ASP A 100 4.75 0.50 4.07
C ASP A 100 5.18 1.71 4.91
N MET A 101 6.23 2.42 4.50
CA MET A 101 6.68 3.65 5.18
C MET A 101 6.08 4.90 4.55
N VAL A 102 5.83 5.96 5.31
CA VAL A 102 5.53 7.29 4.76
C VAL A 102 6.81 8.10 4.64
N LEU A 103 7.11 8.64 3.45
CA LEU A 103 8.23 9.55 3.29
C LEU A 103 7.99 10.84 4.08
N ASN A 104 9.03 11.57 4.42
CA ASN A 104 8.85 12.85 5.11
C ASN A 104 8.34 13.93 4.14
N ILE A 105 7.02 14.13 4.15
CA ILE A 105 6.31 15.03 3.23
C ILE A 105 6.80 16.47 3.42
N GLY A 106 6.95 16.92 4.68
CA GLY A 106 7.43 18.27 4.97
C GLY A 106 8.83 18.54 4.40
N LYS A 107 9.76 17.59 4.55
CA LYS A 107 11.11 17.68 3.97
C LYS A 107 11.07 17.72 2.44
N LEU A 108 10.27 16.86 1.81
CA LEU A 108 10.10 16.85 0.35
C LEU A 108 9.63 18.21 -0.16
N LYS A 109 8.54 18.75 0.42
CA LYS A 109 7.99 20.07 0.05
C LYS A 109 8.96 21.23 0.32
N SER A 110 9.92 21.04 1.23
CA SER A 110 10.95 22.02 1.57
C SER A 110 12.23 21.89 0.71
N GLY A 111 12.26 20.98 -0.27
CA GLY A 111 13.43 20.76 -1.12
C GLY A 111 14.59 20.03 -0.44
N MET A 112 14.36 19.42 0.74
CA MET A 112 15.35 18.63 1.47
C MET A 112 15.46 17.21 0.88
N LEU A 113 15.80 17.14 -0.41
CA LEU A 113 15.68 15.92 -1.23
C LEU A 113 16.66 14.83 -0.80
N THR A 114 17.90 15.21 -0.47
CA THR A 114 18.94 14.29 -0.01
C THR A 114 18.50 13.60 1.28
N GLU A 115 17.95 14.36 2.24
CA GLU A 115 17.48 13.84 3.51
C GLU A 115 16.29 12.88 3.35
N VAL A 116 15.43 13.12 2.36
CA VAL A 116 14.33 12.20 2.01
C VAL A 116 14.88 10.91 1.41
N GLU A 117 15.77 11.00 0.42
CA GLU A 117 16.37 9.83 -0.24
C GLU A 117 17.19 8.98 0.75
N ASP A 118 17.97 9.63 1.62
CA ASP A 118 18.79 8.97 2.63
C ASP A 118 17.96 8.28 3.71
N GLU A 119 16.84 8.87 4.15
CA GLU A 119 15.91 8.22 5.08
C GLU A 119 15.33 6.94 4.45
N ILE A 120 14.87 7.00 3.19
CA ILE A 120 14.32 5.82 2.50
C ILE A 120 15.38 4.73 2.38
N ARG A 121 16.62 5.09 2.01
CA ARG A 121 17.72 4.13 1.86
C ARG A 121 18.08 3.46 3.18
N GLN A 122 18.10 4.21 4.28
CA GLN A 122 18.35 3.66 5.62
C GLN A 122 17.24 2.69 6.06
N ILE A 123 15.97 3.05 5.85
CA ILE A 123 14.84 2.16 6.17
C ILE A 123 14.87 0.91 5.28
N LYS A 124 15.21 1.04 3.99
CA LYS A 124 15.35 -0.11 3.08
C LYS A 124 16.42 -1.09 3.56
N ALA A 125 17.57 -0.57 3.98
CA ALA A 125 18.64 -1.38 4.54
C ALA A 125 18.20 -2.12 5.82
N GLU A 126 17.52 -1.43 6.73
CA GLU A 126 17.06 -2.02 8.01
C GLU A 126 16.05 -3.16 7.79
N VAL A 127 15.09 -2.97 6.88
CA VAL A 127 14.00 -3.95 6.65
C VAL A 127 14.38 -5.10 5.73
N SER A 128 15.46 -4.97 4.96
CA SER A 128 15.91 -6.00 4.01
C SER A 128 16.06 -7.39 4.68
N PRO A 129 15.56 -8.48 4.07
CA PRO A 129 15.08 -8.60 2.69
C PRO A 129 13.57 -8.33 2.50
N LEU A 130 12.86 -7.78 3.50
CA LEU A 130 11.43 -7.52 3.36
C LEU A 130 11.16 -6.48 2.25
N PRO A 131 10.05 -6.60 1.49
CA PRO A 131 9.60 -5.57 0.59
C PRO A 131 9.31 -4.26 1.34
N LEU A 132 9.88 -3.16 0.85
CA LEU A 132 9.60 -1.81 1.31
C LEU A 132 8.75 -1.09 0.27
N LYS A 133 7.63 -0.53 0.71
CA LYS A 133 6.80 0.38 -0.07
C LYS A 133 6.90 1.78 0.54
N VAL A 134 7.13 2.78 -0.30
CA VAL A 134 7.21 4.18 0.16
C VAL A 134 5.97 4.93 -0.25
N ILE A 135 5.20 5.37 0.75
CA ILE A 135 4.01 6.21 0.61
C ILE A 135 4.47 7.66 0.41
N MET A 136 4.12 8.25 -0.73
CA MET A 136 4.40 9.67 -1.03
C MET A 136 3.29 10.64 -0.64
N GLU A 137 2.07 10.14 -0.47
CA GLU A 137 0.87 10.93 -0.18
C GLU A 137 0.54 11.94 -1.29
N VAL A 138 0.31 11.43 -2.50
CA VAL A 138 0.07 12.22 -3.72
C VAL A 138 -1.00 13.31 -3.58
N ALA A 139 -2.00 13.13 -2.71
CA ALA A 139 -3.05 14.11 -2.49
C ALA A 139 -2.55 15.44 -1.87
N LEU A 140 -1.33 15.46 -1.32
CA LEU A 140 -0.68 16.64 -0.75
C LEU A 140 0.44 17.21 -1.63
N LEU A 141 0.70 16.57 -2.78
CA LEU A 141 1.80 16.88 -3.67
C LEU A 141 1.31 17.50 -4.97
N THR A 142 2.09 18.44 -5.48
CA THR A 142 1.99 18.93 -6.87
C THR A 142 2.54 17.88 -7.84
N ASP A 143 2.20 18.02 -9.13
CA ASP A 143 2.71 17.13 -10.18
C ASP A 143 4.24 17.05 -10.18
N GLU A 144 4.93 18.17 -10.00
CA GLU A 144 6.40 18.21 -9.95
C GLU A 144 6.95 17.47 -8.72
N GLU A 145 6.33 17.66 -7.56
CA GLU A 145 6.73 16.95 -6.33
C GLU A 145 6.49 15.43 -6.46
N ILE A 146 5.42 15.00 -7.15
CA ILE A 146 5.18 13.58 -7.46
C ILE A 146 6.31 13.03 -8.33
N LYS A 147 6.73 13.76 -9.35
CA LYS A 147 7.82 13.34 -10.24
C LYS A 147 9.16 13.22 -9.52
N ILE A 148 9.48 14.23 -8.69
CA ILE A 148 10.67 14.23 -7.84
C ILE A 148 10.63 13.04 -6.87
N ALA A 149 9.54 12.88 -6.10
CA ALA A 149 9.41 11.81 -5.13
C ALA A 149 9.54 10.42 -5.77
N SER A 150 8.94 10.22 -6.94
CA SER A 150 9.03 8.96 -7.69
C SER A 150 10.48 8.60 -8.03
N THR A 151 11.27 9.58 -8.46
CA THR A 151 12.70 9.41 -8.78
C THR A 151 13.53 9.10 -7.54
N LEU A 152 13.29 9.81 -6.42
CA LEU A 152 14.00 9.56 -5.16
C LEU A 152 13.71 8.15 -4.62
N ILE A 153 12.45 7.72 -4.63
CA ILE A 153 12.04 6.40 -4.15
C ILE A 153 12.70 5.28 -4.97
N LEU A 154 12.71 5.41 -6.30
CA LEU A 154 13.37 4.45 -7.19
C LEU A 154 14.87 4.37 -6.89
N ARG A 155 15.57 5.52 -6.81
CA ARG A 155 17.01 5.59 -6.54
C ARG A 155 17.40 5.08 -5.16
N ALA A 156 16.54 5.25 -4.16
CA ALA A 156 16.77 4.75 -2.81
C ALA A 156 16.60 3.21 -2.69
N GLY A 157 16.14 2.54 -3.74
CA GLY A 157 16.05 1.08 -3.81
C GLY A 157 14.81 0.47 -3.14
N ALA A 158 13.73 1.25 -3.02
CA ALA A 158 12.45 0.71 -2.58
C ALA A 158 11.88 -0.28 -3.61
N ASP A 159 11.02 -1.20 -3.16
CA ASP A 159 10.42 -2.22 -4.02
C ASP A 159 9.09 -1.76 -4.64
N TYR A 160 8.44 -0.81 -3.98
CA TYR A 160 7.20 -0.18 -4.45
C TYR A 160 7.19 1.33 -4.18
N ILE A 161 6.58 2.05 -5.11
CA ILE A 161 5.94 3.33 -4.82
C ILE A 161 4.52 3.05 -4.33
N LYS A 162 4.13 3.64 -3.21
CA LYS A 162 2.75 3.67 -2.72
C LYS A 162 2.18 5.08 -2.83
N THR A 163 1.00 5.23 -3.42
CA THR A 163 0.46 6.56 -3.75
C THR A 163 0.04 7.36 -2.53
N GLY A 164 -0.69 6.75 -1.58
CA GLY A 164 -1.19 7.46 -0.41
C GLY A 164 -1.47 6.59 0.79
N THR A 165 -1.87 7.22 1.88
CA THR A 165 -2.29 6.56 3.13
C THR A 165 -3.79 6.29 3.17
N GLY A 166 -4.57 7.03 2.38
CA GLY A 166 -6.03 7.11 2.49
C GLY A 166 -6.53 8.09 3.57
N TRP A 167 -5.64 8.86 4.20
CA TRP A 167 -6.00 9.86 5.21
C TRP A 167 -6.14 11.28 4.65
N ALA A 168 -5.36 11.64 3.63
CA ALA A 168 -5.39 12.99 3.05
C ALA A 168 -6.46 13.14 1.96
N GLY A 169 -6.43 12.26 0.95
CA GLY A 169 -7.30 12.36 -0.21
C GLY A 169 -7.22 11.13 -1.13
N ALA A 170 -7.95 11.20 -2.24
CA ALA A 170 -7.99 10.11 -3.22
C ALA A 170 -6.78 10.12 -4.16
N THR A 171 -6.34 8.94 -4.57
CA THR A 171 -5.44 8.78 -5.72
C THR A 171 -6.24 8.81 -7.00
N THR A 172 -5.80 9.57 -8.00
CA THR A 172 -6.45 9.68 -9.31
C THR A 172 -5.63 8.92 -10.38
N LEU A 173 -6.24 8.67 -11.54
CA LEU A 173 -5.52 8.13 -12.71
C LEU A 173 -4.38 9.06 -13.16
N HIS A 174 -4.55 10.39 -13.00
CA HIS A 174 -3.51 11.39 -13.27
C HIS A 174 -2.28 11.17 -12.39
N HIS A 175 -2.46 10.97 -11.08
CA HIS A 175 -1.33 10.67 -10.18
C HIS A 175 -0.56 9.41 -10.61
N ILE A 176 -1.27 8.37 -11.03
CA ILE A 176 -0.65 7.12 -11.50
C ILE A 176 0.14 7.37 -12.79
N ALA A 177 -0.43 8.12 -13.74
CA ALA A 177 0.23 8.46 -15.00
C ALA A 177 1.55 9.22 -14.76
N LEU A 178 1.56 10.21 -13.85
CA LEU A 178 2.76 10.95 -13.49
C LEU A 178 3.86 10.06 -12.89
N ILE A 179 3.48 9.13 -12.00
CA ILE A 179 4.44 8.18 -11.43
C ILE A 179 5.02 7.30 -12.54
N LYS A 180 4.16 6.75 -13.41
CA LYS A 180 4.56 5.88 -14.53
C LYS A 180 5.45 6.60 -15.55
N GLU A 181 5.21 7.87 -15.81
CA GLU A 181 6.08 8.71 -16.66
C GLU A 181 7.53 8.70 -16.15
N MET A 182 7.72 8.76 -14.83
CA MET A 182 9.05 8.84 -14.23
C MET A 182 9.77 7.51 -14.08
N VAL A 183 9.03 6.44 -13.76
CA VAL A 183 9.66 5.17 -13.35
C VAL A 183 9.39 4.00 -14.29
N GLY A 184 8.48 4.16 -15.26
CA GLY A 184 8.07 3.07 -16.15
C GLY A 184 7.73 1.80 -15.35
N ASP A 185 8.38 0.69 -15.70
CA ASP A 185 8.25 -0.61 -15.02
C ASP A 185 9.44 -0.94 -14.10
N ALA A 186 10.33 0.04 -13.83
CA ALA A 186 11.52 -0.18 -13.00
C ALA A 186 11.21 -0.43 -11.52
N ILE A 187 10.02 -0.03 -11.06
CA ILE A 187 9.52 -0.24 -9.70
C ILE A 187 8.02 -0.53 -9.72
N ARG A 188 7.54 -1.35 -8.78
CA ARG A 188 6.13 -1.72 -8.69
C ARG A 188 5.31 -0.58 -8.07
N LEU A 189 4.02 -0.52 -8.41
CA LEU A 189 3.10 0.45 -7.84
C LEU A 189 2.07 -0.23 -6.93
N LYS A 190 1.84 0.37 -5.76
CA LYS A 190 0.70 0.11 -4.88
C LYS A 190 -0.17 1.36 -4.77
N VAL A 191 -1.46 1.25 -5.07
CA VAL A 191 -2.39 2.38 -4.90
C VAL A 191 -3.14 2.26 -3.59
N ALA A 192 -3.31 3.36 -2.87
CA ALA A 192 -4.28 3.46 -1.79
C ALA A 192 -4.95 4.83 -1.77
N GLY A 193 -6.17 4.88 -1.22
CA GLY A 193 -7.03 6.06 -1.23
C GLY A 193 -7.82 6.20 -2.53
N GLY A 194 -9.15 6.13 -2.42
CA GLY A 194 -10.07 6.38 -3.55
C GLY A 194 -10.50 5.15 -4.37
N VAL A 195 -9.92 3.97 -4.14
CA VAL A 195 -10.31 2.74 -4.84
C VAL A 195 -11.53 2.12 -4.15
N ARG A 196 -12.71 2.30 -4.76
CA ARG A 196 -14.00 1.88 -4.15
C ARG A 196 -14.79 0.88 -4.98
N THR A 197 -14.57 0.82 -6.29
CA THR A 197 -15.31 -0.05 -7.21
C THR A 197 -14.34 -0.91 -8.01
N LEU A 198 -14.85 -2.02 -8.56
CA LEU A 198 -14.06 -2.91 -9.40
C LEU A 198 -13.55 -2.19 -10.66
N ASP A 199 -14.38 -1.34 -11.27
CA ASP A 199 -14.00 -0.61 -12.49
C ASP A 199 -12.80 0.32 -12.25
N THR A 200 -12.78 1.06 -11.14
CA THR A 200 -11.62 1.90 -10.78
C THR A 200 -10.37 1.05 -10.55
N LEU A 201 -10.50 -0.10 -9.89
CA LEU A 201 -9.37 -1.02 -9.70
C LEU A 201 -8.84 -1.52 -11.05
N LEU A 202 -9.72 -1.96 -11.94
CA LEU A 202 -9.34 -2.46 -13.27
C LEU A 202 -8.68 -1.38 -14.14
N GLU A 203 -9.20 -0.15 -14.13
CA GLU A 203 -8.58 0.99 -14.82
C GLU A 203 -7.17 1.27 -14.31
N MET A 204 -6.97 1.31 -13.00
CA MET A 204 -5.66 1.51 -12.39
C MET A 204 -4.71 0.33 -12.66
N HIS A 205 -5.23 -0.89 -12.66
CA HIS A 205 -4.46 -2.09 -12.96
C HIS A 205 -3.94 -2.08 -14.41
N ARG A 206 -4.76 -1.64 -15.37
CA ARG A 206 -4.34 -1.42 -16.77
C ARG A 206 -3.20 -0.41 -16.92
N LEU A 207 -3.07 0.55 -16.00
CA LEU A 207 -1.94 1.49 -15.95
C LEU A 207 -0.67 0.90 -15.31
N GLY A 208 -0.67 -0.38 -14.94
CA GLY A 208 0.47 -1.08 -14.35
C GLY A 208 0.51 -1.07 -12.83
N VAL A 209 -0.61 -0.77 -12.16
CA VAL A 209 -0.71 -0.90 -10.70
C VAL A 209 -0.78 -2.39 -10.31
N SER A 210 0.12 -2.81 -9.43
CA SER A 210 0.30 -4.22 -9.07
C SER A 210 -0.27 -4.60 -7.71
N ARG A 211 -0.65 -3.61 -6.89
CA ARG A 211 -1.22 -3.83 -5.56
C ARG A 211 -2.17 -2.71 -5.16
N PHE A 212 -3.18 -2.99 -4.36
CA PHE A 212 -4.17 -2.03 -3.91
C PHE A 212 -4.36 -2.13 -2.39
N GLY A 213 -4.08 -1.05 -1.67
CA GLY A 213 -4.45 -0.90 -0.27
C GLY A 213 -5.90 -0.44 -0.18
N ILE A 214 -6.79 -1.32 0.27
CA ILE A 214 -8.24 -1.08 0.29
C ILE A 214 -8.77 -1.32 1.72
N GLY A 215 -9.68 -0.45 2.17
CA GLY A 215 -10.36 -0.63 3.46
C GLY A 215 -11.45 -1.71 3.39
N TYR A 216 -11.84 -2.26 4.54
CA TYR A 216 -12.76 -3.41 4.64
C TYR A 216 -14.00 -3.35 3.74
N ARG A 217 -14.82 -2.30 3.89
CA ARG A 217 -16.10 -2.18 3.14
C ARG A 217 -15.91 -2.16 1.63
N SER A 218 -14.95 -1.37 1.14
CA SER A 218 -14.65 -1.28 -0.29
C SER A 218 -14.09 -2.59 -0.83
N ALA A 219 -13.25 -3.29 -0.06
CA ALA A 219 -12.70 -4.58 -0.49
C ALA A 219 -13.81 -5.63 -0.68
N LEU A 220 -14.77 -5.70 0.25
CA LEU A 220 -15.91 -6.61 0.12
C LEU A 220 -16.81 -6.25 -1.06
N HIS A 221 -17.10 -4.96 -1.25
CA HIS A 221 -17.90 -4.49 -2.37
C HIS A 221 -17.25 -4.83 -3.73
N ILE A 222 -15.95 -4.61 -3.87
CA ILE A 222 -15.19 -4.98 -5.07
C ILE A 222 -15.24 -6.49 -5.33
N MET A 223 -15.10 -7.31 -4.29
CA MET A 223 -15.17 -8.76 -4.44
C MET A 223 -16.58 -9.23 -4.83
N GLU A 224 -17.62 -8.65 -4.25
CA GLU A 224 -19.01 -8.93 -4.62
C GLU A 224 -19.29 -8.57 -6.08
N GLU A 225 -18.88 -7.37 -6.52
CA GLU A 225 -19.00 -6.95 -7.92
C GLU A 225 -18.29 -7.93 -8.86
N CYS A 226 -17.07 -8.35 -8.51
CA CYS A 226 -16.26 -9.26 -9.33
C CYS A 226 -16.91 -10.64 -9.46
N ILE A 227 -17.32 -11.23 -8.32
CA ILE A 227 -17.96 -12.55 -8.28
C ILE A 227 -19.28 -12.54 -9.05
N ASN A 228 -20.07 -11.47 -8.94
CA ASN A 228 -21.32 -11.35 -9.68
C ASN A 228 -21.08 -11.24 -11.19
N ARG A 229 -20.07 -10.48 -11.62
CA ARG A 229 -19.71 -10.38 -13.05
C ARG A 229 -19.26 -11.74 -13.60
N GLU A 230 -18.39 -12.45 -12.89
CA GLU A 230 -17.93 -13.80 -13.26
C GLU A 230 -19.06 -14.83 -13.34
N ALA A 231 -20.07 -14.75 -12.48
CA ALA A 231 -21.18 -15.69 -12.48
C ALA A 231 -22.19 -15.46 -13.62
N HIS A 232 -22.11 -14.31 -14.30
CA HIS A 232 -23.02 -13.90 -15.38
C HIS A 232 -22.35 -13.86 -16.76
N GLU A 233 -21.10 -14.29 -16.86
CA GLU A 233 -20.37 -14.56 -18.12
C GLU A 233 -20.47 -16.05 -18.50
#